data_AF-A0A7J8GX99-F1
#
_entry.id   AF-A0A7J8GX99-F1
#
_cell.length_a   1.000
_cell.length_b   1.000
_cell.length_c   1.000
_cell.angle_alpha   90.00
_cell.angle_beta   90.00
_cell.angle_gamma   90.00
#
_symmetry.space_group_name_H-M   'P 1'
#
loop_
_entity.id
_entity.type
_entity.pdbx_description
1 polymer ?
#
loop_
_entity_poly.entity_id
_entity_poly.type
_entity_poly.pdbx_seq_one_letter_code
_entity_poly.pdbx_strand_id
1 'polypeptide(L)'
;MPEIQELEYTKRDKAARVIQKAWKSFLNVAIFQHFKSLINIRRQGEPRQIVRYINPKEADLLDAAAGVHVRFRFGGVKFPPEIYYKIFTRRHVEDLCANSPRDYTKLSAKYASYIKSDNLQEEDHSGWYRRIENNGWRPVSDRFWMSAEDVMVGDKKESTFHFSKLKRRQDMEKKRKIKKIKWMRQMYYAGNLEAKARDSTTLGLIHTATKGLIKAVEDGGVDSVMEWEVDEVLNWTNALNFEEYIDNWKEMATSKSSANIESFRFGQAQEKIYDYAAMSKEMGIPEYSPHENLYEDTSITRLTPDSIYEM
;
A
#
# COMPACT_ATOMS: atom_id res chain seq x y z
N MET A 1 -18.86 13.41 62.66
CA MET A 1 -18.19 14.48 61.89
C MET A 1 -17.12 14.01 60.87
N PRO A 2 -16.55 12.78 60.88
CA PRO A 2 -15.60 12.36 59.82
C PRO A 2 -16.26 11.99 58.47
N GLU A 3 -17.47 11.43 58.47
CA GLU A 3 -18.15 10.97 57.25
C GLU A 3 -18.51 12.11 56.26
N ILE A 4 -18.77 13.32 56.75
CA ILE A 4 -19.08 14.49 55.91
C ILE A 4 -17.83 14.94 55.14
N GLN A 5 -16.66 14.85 55.79
CA GLN A 5 -15.36 15.23 55.20
C GLN A 5 -14.93 14.23 54.13
N GLU A 6 -15.18 12.93 54.34
CA GLU A 6 -14.96 11.89 53.32
C GLU A 6 -15.89 12.06 52.11
N LEU A 7 -17.16 12.42 52.35
CA LEU A 7 -18.11 12.68 51.26
C LEU A 7 -17.71 13.91 50.43
N GLU A 8 -17.17 14.95 51.06
CA GLU A 8 -16.70 16.14 50.36
C GLU A 8 -15.40 15.85 49.57
N TYR A 9 -14.47 15.09 50.16
CA TYR A 9 -13.25 14.64 49.50
C TYR A 9 -13.56 13.79 48.26
N THR A 10 -14.49 12.84 48.36
CA THR A 10 -14.91 12.01 47.22
C THR A 10 -15.59 12.82 46.11
N LYS A 11 -16.36 13.87 46.45
CA LYS A 11 -16.93 14.80 45.46
C LYS A 11 -15.83 15.59 44.75
N ARG A 12 -14.83 16.09 45.48
CA ARG A 12 -13.67 16.81 44.91
C ARG A 12 -12.82 15.90 44.02
N ASP A 13 -12.57 14.65 44.44
CA ASP A 13 -11.85 13.67 43.62
C ASP A 13 -12.62 13.31 42.35
N LYS A 14 -13.95 13.13 42.43
CA LYS A 14 -14.80 12.97 41.24
C LYS A 14 -14.69 14.15 40.28
N ALA A 15 -14.77 15.38 40.79
CA ALA A 15 -14.62 16.58 39.98
C ALA A 15 -13.22 16.68 39.34
N ALA A 16 -12.17 16.40 40.10
CA ALA A 16 -10.79 16.38 39.60
C ALA A 16 -10.61 15.32 38.49
N ARG A 17 -11.16 14.11 38.65
CA ARG A 17 -11.13 13.06 37.61
C ARG A 17 -11.85 13.50 36.33
N VAL A 18 -12.96 14.22 36.44
CA VAL A 18 -13.67 14.77 35.27
C VAL A 18 -12.79 15.78 34.53
N ILE A 19 -12.17 16.70 35.26
CA ILE A 19 -11.26 17.71 34.69
C ILE A 19 -10.05 17.04 34.03
N GLN A 20 -9.41 16.08 34.72
CA GLN A 20 -8.28 15.33 34.18
C GLN A 20 -8.66 14.51 32.95
N LYS A 21 -9.85 13.89 32.93
CA LYS A 21 -10.34 13.15 31.77
C LYS A 21 -10.61 14.08 30.59
N ALA A 22 -11.20 15.25 30.83
CA ALA A 22 -11.40 16.26 29.80
C ALA A 22 -10.06 16.76 29.23
N TRP A 23 -9.09 17.06 30.09
CA TRP A 23 -7.75 17.48 29.69
C TRP A 23 -7.01 16.41 28.88
N LYS A 24 -7.03 15.15 29.34
CA LYS A 24 -6.46 14.01 28.60
C LYS A 24 -7.14 13.83 27.25
N SER A 25 -8.47 13.97 27.19
CA SER A 25 -9.20 13.88 25.92
C SER A 25 -8.80 15.01 24.96
N PHE A 26 -8.67 16.25 25.46
CA PHE A 26 -8.21 17.38 24.67
C PHE A 26 -6.81 17.13 24.09
N LEU A 27 -5.87 16.69 24.93
CA LEU A 27 -4.52 16.34 24.49
C LEU A 27 -4.51 15.20 23.46
N ASN A 28 -5.28 14.14 23.69
CA ASN A 28 -5.38 13.03 22.75
C ASN A 28 -5.95 13.47 21.40
N VAL A 29 -6.96 14.33 21.40
CA VAL A 29 -7.50 14.91 20.16
C VAL A 29 -6.45 15.76 19.44
N ALA A 30 -5.71 16.61 20.17
CA ALA A 30 -4.65 17.44 19.59
C ALA A 30 -3.52 16.59 18.97
N ILE A 31 -3.05 15.56 19.68
CA ILE A 31 -2.04 14.61 19.19
C ILE A 31 -2.54 13.89 17.93
N PHE A 32 -3.78 13.41 17.95
CA PHE A 32 -4.37 12.74 16.79
C PHE A 32 -4.52 13.68 15.58
N GLN A 33 -4.92 14.93 15.80
CA GLN A 33 -5.02 15.93 14.73
C GLN A 33 -3.64 16.21 14.11
N HIS A 34 -2.60 16.30 14.93
CA HIS A 34 -1.22 16.45 14.44
C HIS A 34 -0.81 15.26 13.56
N PHE A 35 -0.99 14.02 14.05
CA PHE A 35 -0.70 12.82 13.26
C PHE A 35 -1.52 12.74 11.97
N LYS A 36 -2.80 13.10 12.02
CA LYS A 36 -3.68 13.15 10.86
C LYS A 36 -3.14 14.14 9.83
N SER A 37 -2.65 15.30 10.27
CA SER A 37 -2.05 16.31 9.39
C SER A 37 -0.77 15.80 8.73
N LEU A 38 0.09 15.08 9.47
CA LEU A 38 1.34 14.53 8.93
C LEU A 38 1.12 13.54 7.79
N ILE A 39 0.09 12.70 7.90
CA ILE A 39 -0.19 11.62 6.94
C ILE A 39 -1.10 12.08 5.80
N ASN A 40 -1.79 13.22 5.93
CA ASN A 40 -2.74 13.73 4.94
C ASN A 40 -2.02 14.30 3.71
N ILE A 41 -1.36 13.42 2.97
CA ILE A 41 -0.52 13.71 1.81
C ILE A 41 -1.38 13.76 0.53
N ARG A 42 -2.60 13.18 0.52
CA ARG A 42 -3.57 13.26 -0.60
C ARG A 42 -2.96 13.16 -2.01
N ARG A 43 -2.23 12.08 -2.29
CA ARG A 43 -1.50 11.83 -3.55
C ARG A 43 -0.44 12.87 -3.92
N GLN A 44 0.11 13.57 -2.94
CA GLN A 44 1.25 14.46 -3.12
C GLN A 44 2.54 13.77 -2.72
N GLY A 45 3.68 14.38 -3.05
CA GLY A 45 5.01 13.87 -2.70
C GLY A 45 5.47 12.66 -3.53
N GLU A 46 6.77 12.64 -3.81
CA GLU A 46 7.41 11.52 -4.49
C GLU A 46 7.59 10.35 -3.52
N PRO A 47 7.14 9.12 -3.85
CA PRO A 47 7.26 7.96 -2.97
C PRO A 47 8.71 7.67 -2.58
N ARG A 48 9.67 7.86 -3.50
CA ARG A 48 11.10 7.68 -3.23
C ARG A 48 11.62 8.65 -2.17
N GLN A 49 11.27 9.93 -2.28
CA GLN A 49 11.68 10.94 -1.29
C GLN A 49 11.07 10.65 0.08
N ILE A 50 9.77 10.33 0.12
CA ILE A 50 9.09 10.00 1.37
C ILE A 50 9.74 8.80 2.05
N VAL A 51 9.98 7.71 1.29
CA VAL A 51 10.61 6.50 1.85
C VAL A 51 12.06 6.74 2.20
N ARG A 52 12.78 7.65 1.53
CA ARG A 52 14.17 7.98 1.88
C ARG A 52 14.32 8.50 3.31
N TYR A 53 13.34 9.27 3.80
CA TYR A 53 13.31 9.73 5.20
C TYR A 53 12.87 8.64 6.18
N ILE A 54 12.14 7.64 5.69
CA ILE A 54 11.78 6.46 6.45
C ILE A 54 12.93 5.48 6.31
N ASN A 55 12.94 4.60 5.30
CA ASN A 55 14.00 3.63 5.06
C ASN A 55 14.78 3.95 3.76
N PRO A 56 16.04 4.43 3.84
CA PRO A 56 16.81 4.78 2.65
C PRO A 56 17.12 3.57 1.75
N LYS A 57 17.32 2.39 2.32
CA LYS A 57 17.60 1.17 1.54
C LYS A 57 16.40 0.76 0.69
N GLU A 58 15.19 0.88 1.23
CA GLU A 58 13.97 0.61 0.45
C GLU A 58 13.73 1.69 -0.61
N ALA A 59 14.08 2.95 -0.32
CA ALA A 59 13.93 4.04 -1.27
C ALA A 59 14.76 3.83 -2.54
N ASP A 60 15.96 3.25 -2.42
CA ASP A 60 16.82 2.95 -3.57
C ASP A 60 16.26 1.83 -4.47
N LEU A 61 15.43 0.95 -3.91
CA LEU A 61 14.75 -0.10 -4.67
C LEU A 61 13.48 0.41 -5.39
N LEU A 62 13.04 1.65 -5.13
CA LEU A 62 11.85 2.20 -5.73
C LEU A 62 12.12 2.73 -7.14
N ASP A 63 11.50 2.08 -8.12
CA ASP A 63 11.58 2.46 -9.53
C ASP A 63 10.36 3.28 -9.99
N ALA A 64 10.62 4.24 -10.88
CA ALA A 64 9.61 5.02 -11.58
C ALA A 64 8.78 4.13 -12.52
N ALA A 65 9.41 3.15 -13.20
CA ALA A 65 8.71 2.30 -14.15
C ALA A 65 7.73 1.33 -13.47
N ALA A 66 7.89 1.02 -12.19
CA ALA A 66 6.94 0.21 -11.43
C ALA A 66 5.65 0.96 -11.04
N GLY A 67 5.61 2.30 -11.16
CA GLY A 67 4.45 3.11 -10.74
C GLY A 67 4.09 2.91 -9.27
N VAL A 68 5.12 2.99 -8.43
CA VAL A 68 5.04 2.79 -6.98
C VAL A 68 4.27 3.92 -6.32
N HIS A 69 3.48 3.62 -5.31
CA HIS A 69 2.95 4.59 -4.35
C HIS A 69 3.00 3.99 -2.95
N VAL A 70 3.17 4.84 -1.96
CA VAL A 70 3.24 4.45 -0.56
C VAL A 70 1.97 4.90 0.12
N ARG A 71 1.41 4.03 0.95
CA ARG A 71 0.25 4.35 1.76
C ARG A 71 0.59 4.22 3.22
N PHE A 72 0.04 5.12 4.02
CA PHE A 72 0.15 5.13 5.46
C PHE A 72 -1.16 4.74 6.15
N ARG A 73 -1.04 4.23 7.37
CA ARG A 73 -2.16 3.96 8.28
C ARG A 73 -1.75 4.19 9.72
N PHE A 74 -2.71 4.48 10.57
CA PHE A 74 -2.55 4.36 12.01
C PHE A 74 -2.74 2.92 12.45
N GLY A 75 -1.94 2.48 13.41
CA GLY A 75 -2.03 1.18 14.06
C GLY A 75 -1.49 1.25 15.48
N GLY A 76 -1.30 0.06 16.08
CA GLY A 76 -0.83 -0.08 17.44
C GLY A 76 -1.97 -0.32 18.45
N VAL A 77 -1.60 -0.90 19.60
CA VAL A 77 -2.53 -1.29 20.68
C VAL A 77 -2.65 -0.23 21.77
N LYS A 78 -1.75 0.76 21.80
CA LYS A 78 -1.71 1.86 22.77
C LYS A 78 -1.78 3.21 22.06
N PHE A 79 -2.35 4.20 22.73
CA PHE A 79 -2.33 5.60 22.28
C PHE A 79 -1.06 6.29 22.84
N PRO A 80 -0.36 7.16 22.09
CA PRO A 80 -0.65 7.62 20.72
C PRO A 80 -0.48 6.55 19.63
N PRO A 81 -1.21 6.64 18.51
CA PRO A 81 -1.15 5.64 17.46
C PRO A 81 0.22 5.63 16.77
N GLU A 82 0.68 4.44 16.42
CA GLU A 82 1.87 4.26 15.59
C GLU A 82 1.52 4.40 14.11
N ILE A 83 2.46 4.93 13.34
CA ILE A 83 2.31 5.09 11.89
C ILE A 83 2.90 3.86 11.22
N TYR A 84 2.15 3.26 10.29
CA TYR A 84 2.61 2.16 9.45
C TYR A 84 2.55 2.57 7.99
N TYR A 85 3.45 2.04 7.17
CA TYR A 85 3.47 2.23 5.73
C TYR A 85 3.43 0.89 4.99
N LYS A 86 2.91 0.92 3.76
CA LYS A 86 2.95 -0.19 2.81
C LYS A 86 3.17 0.34 1.41
N ILE A 87 4.02 -0.36 0.66
CA ILE A 87 4.38 -0.02 -0.71
C ILE A 87 3.46 -0.79 -1.66
N PHE A 88 2.88 -0.07 -2.61
CA PHE A 88 1.97 -0.59 -3.62
C PHE A 88 2.46 -0.23 -5.01
N THR A 89 2.22 -1.10 -5.99
CA THR A 89 2.48 -0.85 -7.40
C THR A 89 1.16 -0.61 -8.13
N ARG A 90 1.10 0.42 -8.99
CA ARG A 90 -0.05 0.65 -9.87
C ARG A 90 0.08 -0.10 -11.20
N ARG A 91 1.31 -0.28 -11.68
CA ARG A 91 1.55 -0.99 -12.94
C ARG A 91 1.34 -2.48 -12.75
N HIS A 92 1.04 -3.14 -13.86
CA HIS A 92 0.78 -4.57 -13.88
C HIS A 92 2.07 -5.32 -13.54
N VAL A 93 2.03 -6.12 -12.47
CA VAL A 93 3.11 -7.03 -12.07
C VAL A 93 2.59 -8.45 -12.26
N GLU A 94 3.24 -9.21 -13.15
CA GLU A 94 2.91 -10.61 -13.35
C GLU A 94 3.87 -11.51 -12.58
N ASP A 95 3.29 -12.48 -11.88
CA ASP A 95 4.04 -13.59 -11.30
C ASP A 95 4.01 -14.75 -12.29
N LEU A 96 5.13 -14.96 -12.98
CA LEU A 96 5.28 -15.99 -14.02
C LEU A 96 5.03 -17.40 -13.46
N CYS A 97 5.57 -17.69 -12.28
CA CYS A 97 5.46 -18.99 -11.65
C CYS A 97 4.04 -19.26 -11.11
N ALA A 98 3.24 -18.22 -10.89
CA ALA A 98 1.87 -18.39 -10.44
C ALA A 98 0.88 -18.75 -11.55
N ASN A 99 1.22 -18.53 -12.82
CA ASN A 99 0.31 -18.83 -13.94
C ASN A 99 0.29 -20.32 -14.32
N SER A 100 1.40 -21.04 -14.08
CA SER A 100 1.47 -22.49 -14.23
C SER A 100 2.23 -23.06 -13.04
N PRO A 101 1.55 -23.26 -11.89
CA PRO A 101 2.19 -23.83 -10.72
C PRO A 101 2.67 -25.23 -11.08
N ARG A 102 3.98 -25.41 -11.11
CA ARG A 102 4.65 -26.67 -11.37
C ARG A 102 5.82 -26.79 -10.42
N ASP A 103 6.21 -28.02 -10.15
CA ASP A 103 7.49 -28.28 -9.53
C ASP A 103 8.59 -28.18 -10.59
N TYR A 104 9.11 -26.96 -10.79
CA TYR A 104 10.17 -26.69 -11.78
C TYR A 104 11.49 -27.37 -11.44
N THR A 105 11.62 -27.94 -10.24
CA THR A 105 12.83 -28.68 -9.82
C THR A 105 12.84 -30.12 -10.33
N LYS A 106 11.68 -30.68 -10.68
CA LYS A 106 11.55 -32.06 -11.19
C LYS A 106 11.59 -32.10 -12.71
N LEU A 107 12.59 -32.78 -13.28
CA LEU A 107 12.76 -32.96 -14.73
C LEU A 107 11.62 -33.76 -15.39
N SER A 108 10.91 -34.61 -14.64
CA SER A 108 9.79 -35.43 -15.14
C SER A 108 8.59 -34.62 -15.61
N ALA A 109 8.43 -33.37 -15.13
CA ALA A 109 7.31 -32.50 -15.49
C ALA A 109 7.32 -32.04 -16.96
N LYS A 110 8.41 -32.27 -17.71
CA LYS A 110 8.52 -31.95 -19.14
C LYS A 110 7.73 -32.89 -20.07
N TYR A 111 7.35 -34.09 -19.60
CA TYR A 111 6.77 -35.13 -20.46
C TYR A 111 5.29 -35.47 -20.16
N ALA A 112 4.68 -34.86 -19.14
CA ALA A 112 3.37 -35.30 -18.63
C ALA A 112 2.13 -34.76 -19.40
N SER A 113 2.26 -34.07 -20.54
CA SER A 113 1.14 -33.26 -21.07
C SER A 113 0.56 -33.62 -22.44
N TYR A 114 0.65 -34.87 -22.91
CA TYR A 114 -0.09 -35.26 -24.14
C TYR A 114 -0.83 -36.60 -24.13
N ILE A 115 -0.64 -37.46 -23.12
CA ILE A 115 -1.40 -38.71 -23.01
C ILE A 115 -2.39 -38.54 -21.85
N LYS A 116 -3.62 -38.13 -22.17
CA LYS A 116 -4.75 -38.24 -21.23
C LYS A 116 -5.07 -39.73 -21.09
N SER A 117 -4.44 -40.42 -20.15
CA SER A 117 -5.03 -41.64 -19.61
C SER A 117 -6.20 -41.24 -18.71
N ASP A 118 -7.36 -41.88 -18.88
CA ASP A 118 -8.60 -41.67 -18.11
C ASP A 118 -8.47 -41.89 -16.58
N ASN A 119 -7.27 -42.25 -16.11
CA ASN A 119 -6.96 -42.39 -14.70
C ASN A 119 -6.43 -41.05 -14.18
N LEU A 120 -7.32 -40.23 -13.63
CA LEU A 120 -7.00 -39.07 -12.81
C LEU A 120 -6.25 -39.53 -11.55
N GLN A 121 -4.94 -39.77 -11.66
CA GLN A 121 -4.11 -39.85 -10.48
C GLN A 121 -4.11 -38.46 -9.83
N GLU A 122 -4.38 -38.40 -8.53
CA GLU A 122 -4.22 -37.17 -7.75
C GLU A 122 -2.76 -36.71 -7.90
N GLU A 123 -2.55 -35.65 -8.68
CA GLU A 123 -1.22 -35.08 -8.83
C GLU A 123 -0.74 -34.62 -7.44
N ASP A 124 0.50 -34.92 -7.07
CA ASP A 124 1.08 -34.40 -5.84
C ASP A 124 1.40 -32.91 -6.03
N HIS A 125 0.56 -32.05 -5.44
CA HIS A 125 0.66 -30.59 -5.53
C HIS A 125 1.67 -30.00 -4.52
N SER A 126 2.33 -30.82 -3.70
CA SER A 126 3.22 -30.36 -2.62
C SER A 126 4.42 -29.53 -3.10
N GLY A 127 4.94 -29.85 -4.29
CA GLY A 127 6.08 -29.17 -4.90
C GLY A 127 5.71 -28.00 -5.82
N TRP A 128 4.42 -27.65 -5.94
CA TRP A 128 3.99 -26.56 -6.80
C TRP A 128 4.45 -25.21 -6.27
N TYR A 129 4.76 -24.30 -7.20
CA TYR A 129 5.04 -22.91 -6.83
C TYR A 129 3.90 -22.34 -5.98
N ARG A 130 4.25 -21.93 -4.75
CA ARG A 130 3.35 -21.29 -3.80
C ARG A 130 3.86 -19.90 -3.48
N ARG A 131 3.10 -18.90 -3.90
CA ARG A 131 3.41 -17.50 -3.63
C ARG A 131 3.12 -17.16 -2.16
N ILE A 132 4.14 -16.72 -1.44
CA ILE A 132 4.02 -16.21 -0.07
C ILE A 132 4.28 -14.70 -0.12
N GLU A 133 3.24 -13.89 0.13
CA GLU A 133 3.37 -12.44 0.19
C GLU A 133 3.77 -11.98 1.60
N ASN A 134 5.06 -11.70 1.81
CA ASN A 134 5.53 -11.02 3.03
C ASN A 134 5.33 -9.49 2.95
N ASN A 135 4.29 -9.04 2.25
CA ASN A 135 3.99 -7.62 2.07
C ASN A 135 3.03 -7.13 3.17
N GLY A 136 3.48 -7.26 4.42
CA GLY A 136 2.82 -6.69 5.58
C GLY A 136 2.91 -5.16 5.61
N TRP A 137 2.17 -4.57 6.54
CA TRP A 137 2.32 -3.15 6.85
C TRP A 137 3.48 -2.98 7.85
N ARG A 138 4.40 -2.07 7.56
CA ARG A 138 5.65 -1.88 8.32
C ARG A 138 5.55 -0.63 9.20
N PRO A 139 6.02 -0.66 10.47
CA PRO A 139 6.03 0.55 11.30
C PRO A 139 7.03 1.58 10.76
N VAL A 140 6.68 2.87 10.87
CA VAL A 140 7.60 3.99 10.67
C VAL A 140 8.32 4.21 12.00
N SER A 141 9.37 3.44 12.28
CA SER A 141 10.20 3.58 13.48
C SER A 141 11.58 4.09 13.11
N ASP A 142 12.15 4.92 13.99
CA ASP A 142 13.55 5.41 13.90
C ASP A 142 14.56 4.27 14.17
N ARG A 143 14.10 3.18 14.78
CA ARG A 143 14.90 1.98 15.04
C ARG A 143 14.85 1.03 13.86
N PHE A 144 15.66 1.34 12.84
CA PHE A 144 15.86 0.55 11.61
C PHE A 144 16.24 -0.92 11.81
N TRP A 145 16.63 -1.32 13.03
CA TRP A 145 17.23 -2.62 13.33
C TRP A 145 16.37 -3.54 14.21
N MET A 146 15.11 -3.21 14.50
CA MET A 146 14.24 -4.14 15.22
C MET A 146 13.76 -5.25 14.28
N SER A 147 13.86 -6.51 14.73
CA SER A 147 13.33 -7.66 13.99
C SER A 147 11.84 -7.45 13.70
N ALA A 148 11.47 -7.53 12.42
CA ALA A 148 10.11 -7.31 11.94
C ALA A 148 9.12 -8.39 12.42
N GLU A 149 9.59 -9.41 13.14
CA GLU A 149 8.77 -10.53 13.62
C GLU A 149 7.72 -10.12 14.67
N ASP A 150 7.98 -9.08 15.47
CA ASP A 150 7.23 -8.85 16.73
C ASP A 150 6.22 -7.67 16.68
N VAL A 151 6.17 -6.93 15.56
CA VAL A 151 5.32 -5.71 15.43
C VAL A 151 4.43 -5.75 14.18
N MET A 152 4.19 -6.94 13.62
CA MET A 152 3.24 -7.09 12.52
C MET A 152 1.80 -7.01 13.05
N VAL A 153 1.27 -5.79 13.15
CA VAL A 153 -0.16 -5.57 13.39
C VAL A 153 -0.92 -5.93 12.11
N GLY A 154 -1.27 -7.20 11.97
CA GLY A 154 -2.11 -7.71 10.91
C GLY A 154 -2.21 -9.22 11.02
N ASP A 155 -3.44 -9.75 10.95
CA ASP A 155 -3.66 -11.19 10.88
C ASP A 155 -2.70 -11.79 9.86
N LYS A 156 -1.94 -12.82 10.25
CA LYS A 156 -1.24 -13.74 9.33
C LYS A 156 -2.27 -14.55 8.53
N LYS A 157 -3.28 -13.89 7.99
CA LYS A 157 -4.21 -14.48 7.03
C LYS A 157 -3.40 -14.71 5.78
N GLU A 158 -2.97 -15.94 5.62
CA GLU A 158 -2.39 -16.43 4.38
C GLU A 158 -3.36 -16.07 3.26
N SER A 159 -2.99 -15.09 2.44
CA SER A 159 -3.77 -14.76 1.27
C SER A 159 -3.54 -15.89 0.27
N THR A 160 -4.49 -16.80 0.16
CA THR A 160 -4.45 -17.87 -0.84
C THR A 160 -4.46 -17.23 -2.23
N PHE A 161 -3.38 -17.44 -2.99
CA PHE A 161 -3.26 -16.95 -4.35
C PHE A 161 -3.62 -18.08 -5.32
N HIS A 162 -4.81 -18.01 -5.91
CA HIS A 162 -5.22 -18.98 -6.91
C HIS A 162 -4.54 -18.68 -8.27
N PHE A 163 -4.04 -19.70 -8.97
CA PHE A 163 -3.35 -19.52 -10.26
C PHE A 163 -4.24 -18.85 -11.32
N SER A 164 -5.46 -19.36 -11.51
CA SER A 164 -6.42 -18.81 -12.47
C SER A 164 -6.80 -17.36 -12.17
N LYS A 165 -6.53 -16.46 -13.13
CA LYS A 165 -6.90 -15.04 -13.08
C LYS A 165 -8.42 -14.84 -12.97
N LEU A 166 -9.20 -15.67 -13.66
CA LEU A 166 -10.67 -15.60 -13.63
C LEU A 166 -11.21 -15.86 -12.23
N LYS A 167 -10.74 -16.93 -11.59
CA LYS A 167 -11.15 -17.28 -10.22
C LYS A 167 -10.75 -16.22 -9.21
N ARG A 168 -9.54 -15.64 -9.34
CA ARG A 168 -9.13 -14.49 -8.52
C ARG A 168 -10.04 -13.28 -8.70
N ARG A 169 -10.48 -12.98 -9.92
CA ARG A 169 -11.41 -11.88 -10.20
C ARG A 169 -12.77 -12.13 -9.52
N GLN A 170 -13.31 -13.33 -9.68
CA GLN A 170 -14.55 -13.76 -9.01
C GLN A 170 -14.43 -13.70 -7.48
N ASP A 171 -13.31 -14.15 -6.91
CA ASP A 171 -13.06 -14.10 -5.46
C ASP A 171 -12.97 -12.65 -4.96
N MET A 172 -12.38 -11.75 -5.74
CA MET A 172 -12.36 -10.32 -5.41
C MET A 172 -13.74 -9.68 -5.46
N GLU A 173 -14.55 -10.01 -6.47
CA GLU A 173 -15.94 -9.54 -6.59
C GLU A 173 -16.79 -10.05 -5.43
N LYS A 174 -16.72 -11.34 -5.10
CA LYS A 174 -17.36 -11.91 -3.90
C LYS A 174 -16.95 -11.18 -2.63
N LYS A 175 -15.65 -10.90 -2.44
CA LYS A 175 -15.16 -10.12 -1.29
C LYS A 175 -15.68 -8.68 -1.28
N ARG A 176 -15.88 -8.04 -2.44
CA ARG A 176 -16.47 -6.70 -2.54
C ARG A 176 -17.93 -6.72 -2.13
N LYS A 177 -18.71 -7.66 -2.67
CA LYS A 177 -20.11 -7.90 -2.32
C LYS A 177 -20.30 -8.11 -0.82
N ILE A 178 -19.50 -8.99 -0.20
CA ILE A 178 -19.53 -9.23 1.26
C ILE A 178 -19.31 -7.93 2.05
N LYS A 179 -18.35 -7.10 1.61
CA LYS A 179 -18.07 -5.82 2.27
C LYS A 179 -19.20 -4.81 2.12
N LYS A 180 -19.81 -4.71 0.92
CA LYS A 180 -20.97 -3.86 0.65
C LYS A 180 -22.15 -4.24 1.55
N ILE A 181 -22.48 -5.53 1.62
CA ILE A 181 -23.55 -6.05 2.50
C ILE A 181 -23.23 -5.78 3.97
N LYS A 182 -22.00 -6.04 4.42
CA LYS A 182 -21.59 -5.76 5.80
C LYS A 182 -21.73 -4.27 6.14
N TRP A 183 -21.31 -3.39 5.22
CA TRP A 183 -21.43 -1.95 5.38
C TRP A 183 -22.90 -1.50 5.44
N MET A 184 -23.75 -1.98 4.52
CA MET A 184 -25.19 -1.73 4.54
C MET A 184 -25.80 -2.16 5.89
N ARG A 185 -25.49 -3.37 6.35
CA ARG A 185 -25.97 -3.91 7.62
C ARG A 185 -25.55 -3.03 8.79
N GLN A 186 -24.29 -2.60 8.82
CA GLN A 186 -23.78 -1.68 9.84
C GLN A 186 -24.52 -0.33 9.81
N MET A 187 -24.73 0.26 8.64
CA MET A 187 -25.43 1.54 8.51
C MET A 187 -26.89 1.45 8.93
N TYR A 188 -27.57 0.35 8.58
CA TYR A 188 -28.94 0.09 8.98
C TYR A 188 -29.10 0.00 10.51
N TYR A 189 -28.30 -0.84 11.18
CA TYR A 189 -28.41 -0.99 12.65
C TYR A 189 -27.85 0.20 13.43
N ALA A 190 -26.89 0.94 12.87
CA ALA A 190 -26.41 2.17 13.50
C ALA A 190 -27.45 3.32 13.44
N GLY A 191 -28.52 3.18 12.64
CA GLY A 191 -29.51 4.22 12.42
C GLY A 191 -29.02 5.36 11.53
N ASN A 192 -27.90 5.16 10.83
CA ASN A 192 -27.26 6.18 9.98
C ASN A 192 -27.65 6.04 8.50
N LEU A 193 -28.70 5.29 8.20
CA LEU A 193 -29.16 5.02 6.83
C LEU A 193 -30.12 6.14 6.40
N GLU A 194 -29.58 7.18 5.76
CA GLU A 194 -30.35 8.35 5.28
C GLU A 194 -30.71 8.22 3.80
N ALA A 195 -31.96 7.85 3.53
CA ALA A 195 -32.44 7.77 2.15
C ALA A 195 -32.49 9.14 1.46
N LYS A 196 -32.17 9.16 0.16
CA LYS A 196 -32.09 10.41 -0.63
C LYS A 196 -33.44 11.11 -0.83
N ALA A 197 -34.54 10.36 -0.75
CA ALA A 197 -35.88 10.86 -1.00
C ALA A 197 -36.43 11.63 0.21
N ARG A 198 -37.09 12.76 -0.05
CA ARG A 198 -37.81 13.54 0.98
C ARG A 198 -39.24 13.02 1.21
N ASP A 199 -39.71 12.11 0.35
CA ASP A 199 -41.07 11.60 0.36
C ASP A 199 -41.23 10.42 1.32
N SER A 200 -42.16 10.55 2.27
CA SER A 200 -42.43 9.55 3.31
C SER A 200 -42.76 8.14 2.75
N THR A 201 -43.45 8.07 1.61
CA THR A 201 -43.80 6.82 0.94
C THR A 201 -42.57 6.11 0.38
N THR A 202 -41.68 6.85 -0.29
CA THR A 202 -40.42 6.36 -0.85
C THR A 202 -39.47 5.91 0.25
N LEU A 203 -39.42 6.64 1.37
CA LEU A 203 -38.67 6.24 2.57
C LEU A 203 -39.12 4.87 3.11
N GLY A 204 -40.44 4.66 3.21
CA GLY A 204 -41.01 3.38 3.65
C GLY A 204 -40.65 2.21 2.73
N LEU A 205 -40.69 2.42 1.41
CA LEU A 205 -40.31 1.41 0.42
C LEU A 205 -38.83 1.05 0.53
N ILE A 206 -37.95 2.06 0.60
CA ILE A 206 -36.50 1.86 0.73
C ILE A 206 -36.16 1.11 2.02
N HIS A 207 -36.78 1.47 3.14
CA HIS A 207 -36.55 0.81 4.42
C HIS A 207 -37.06 -0.64 4.42
N THR A 208 -38.19 -0.90 3.74
CA THR A 208 -38.74 -2.25 3.57
C THR A 208 -37.84 -3.11 2.69
N ALA A 209 -37.36 -2.57 1.56
CA ALA A 209 -36.42 -3.24 0.66
C ALA A 209 -35.09 -3.56 1.37
N THR A 210 -34.52 -2.60 2.11
CA THR A 210 -33.29 -2.78 2.88
C THR A 210 -33.45 -3.87 3.93
N LYS A 211 -34.57 -3.85 4.68
CA LYS A 211 -34.88 -4.87 5.68
C LYS A 211 -35.07 -6.25 5.07
N GLY A 212 -35.74 -6.33 3.91
CA GLY A 212 -35.90 -7.57 3.15
C GLY A 212 -34.56 -8.14 2.69
N LEU A 213 -33.66 -7.29 2.19
CA LEU A 213 -32.32 -7.67 1.75
C LEU A 213 -31.46 -8.21 2.90
N ILE A 214 -31.47 -7.52 4.05
CA ILE A 214 -30.74 -7.95 5.25
C ILE A 214 -31.26 -9.31 5.72
N LYS A 215 -32.59 -9.49 5.75
CA LYS A 215 -33.20 -10.76 6.13
C LYS A 215 -32.84 -11.90 5.17
N ALA A 216 -32.85 -11.64 3.86
CA ALA A 216 -32.45 -12.63 2.85
C ALA A 216 -30.98 -13.07 3.02
N VAL A 217 -30.09 -12.14 3.39
CA VAL A 217 -28.69 -12.47 3.70
C VAL A 217 -28.57 -13.28 5.00
N GLU A 218 -29.37 -12.97 6.02
CA GLU A 218 -29.36 -13.68 7.30
C GLU A 218 -29.91 -15.11 7.18
N ASP A 219 -30.98 -15.29 6.40
CA ASP A 219 -31.65 -16.58 6.23
C ASP A 219 -30.96 -17.47 5.17
N GLY A 220 -30.48 -16.88 4.07
CA GLY A 220 -29.95 -17.59 2.89
C GLY A 220 -28.45 -17.41 2.63
N GLY A 221 -27.74 -16.66 3.48
CA GLY A 221 -26.32 -16.35 3.30
C GLY A 221 -26.06 -15.29 2.23
N VAL A 222 -24.78 -14.98 1.98
CA VAL A 222 -24.38 -13.89 1.06
C VAL A 222 -24.75 -14.17 -0.41
N ASP A 223 -24.92 -15.43 -0.78
CA ASP A 223 -25.21 -15.84 -2.16
C ASP A 223 -26.70 -15.72 -2.52
N SER A 224 -27.58 -15.50 -1.54
CA SER A 224 -29.03 -15.34 -1.76
C SER A 224 -29.42 -14.01 -2.41
N VAL A 225 -28.54 -13.00 -2.32
CA VAL A 225 -28.78 -11.64 -2.82
C VAL A 225 -27.81 -11.33 -3.93
N MET A 226 -28.23 -10.69 -5.01
CA MET A 226 -27.33 -10.30 -6.11
C MET A 226 -26.60 -8.99 -5.81
N GLU A 227 -25.40 -8.80 -6.37
CA GLU A 227 -24.61 -7.57 -6.12
C GLU A 227 -25.35 -6.31 -6.59
N TRP A 228 -26.03 -6.38 -7.73
CA TRP A 228 -26.78 -5.24 -8.28
C TRP A 228 -27.96 -4.82 -7.37
N GLU A 229 -28.62 -5.75 -6.68
CA GLU A 229 -29.69 -5.45 -5.72
C GLU A 229 -29.15 -4.68 -4.51
N VAL A 230 -27.97 -5.07 -4.04
CA VAL A 230 -27.25 -4.36 -2.97
C VAL A 230 -26.88 -2.95 -3.43
N ASP A 231 -26.34 -2.82 -4.64
CA ASP A 231 -25.91 -1.54 -5.20
C ASP A 231 -27.09 -0.60 -5.45
N GLU A 232 -28.22 -1.12 -5.91
CA GLU A 232 -29.45 -0.33 -6.08
C GLU A 232 -29.94 0.20 -4.73
N VAL A 233 -30.09 -0.67 -3.73
CA VAL A 233 -30.50 -0.24 -2.38
C VAL A 233 -29.52 0.80 -1.82
N LEU A 234 -28.21 0.59 -1.96
CA LEU A 234 -27.21 1.58 -1.52
C LEU A 234 -27.33 2.92 -2.27
N ASN A 235 -27.60 2.90 -3.56
CA ASN A 235 -27.77 4.10 -4.37
C ASN A 235 -28.98 4.94 -3.94
N TRP A 236 -30.03 4.31 -3.41
CA TRP A 236 -31.24 4.99 -2.91
C TRP A 236 -31.16 5.35 -1.41
N THR A 237 -30.35 4.64 -0.63
CA THR A 237 -30.30 4.75 0.85
C THR A 237 -29.20 5.63 1.41
N ASN A 238 -28.17 6.00 0.63
CA ASN A 238 -27.06 6.78 1.18
C ASN A 238 -26.69 7.95 0.28
N ALA A 239 -26.58 9.15 0.87
CA ALA A 239 -25.95 10.30 0.22
C ALA A 239 -24.44 10.07 -0.01
N LEU A 240 -23.79 9.19 0.77
CA LEU A 240 -22.41 8.76 0.54
C LEU A 240 -22.35 7.49 -0.29
N ASN A 241 -21.81 7.61 -1.51
CA ASN A 241 -21.46 6.47 -2.35
C ASN A 241 -20.35 5.64 -1.65
N PHE A 242 -20.60 4.34 -1.41
CA PHE A 242 -19.61 3.45 -0.77
C PHE A 242 -18.27 3.43 -1.51
N GLU A 243 -18.33 3.40 -2.85
CA GLU A 243 -17.13 3.33 -3.68
C GLU A 243 -16.35 4.63 -3.56
N GLU A 244 -17.04 5.77 -3.62
CA GLU A 244 -16.45 7.10 -3.40
C GLU A 244 -15.83 7.22 -2.00
N TYR A 245 -16.54 6.76 -0.96
CA TYR A 245 -16.02 6.72 0.41
C TYR A 245 -14.73 5.89 0.48
N ILE A 246 -14.73 4.69 -0.10
CA ILE A 246 -13.59 3.79 -0.10
C ILE A 246 -12.42 4.39 -0.89
N ASP A 247 -12.68 5.07 -2.00
CA ASP A 247 -11.64 5.65 -2.84
C ASP A 247 -11.04 6.91 -2.21
N ASN A 248 -11.86 7.79 -1.64
CA ASN A 248 -11.39 8.89 -0.80
C ASN A 248 -10.58 8.35 0.39
N TRP A 249 -11.07 7.31 1.06
CA TRP A 249 -10.37 6.65 2.16
C TRP A 249 -9.01 6.07 1.75
N LYS A 250 -8.91 5.49 0.55
CA LYS A 250 -7.63 5.03 -0.01
C LYS A 250 -6.72 6.21 -0.35
N GLU A 251 -7.27 7.35 -0.72
CA GLU A 251 -6.53 8.51 -1.20
C GLU A 251 -5.90 9.34 -0.08
N MET A 252 -6.59 9.55 1.05
CA MET A 252 -6.17 10.48 2.11
C MET A 252 -4.71 10.29 2.58
N ALA A 253 -4.26 9.04 2.71
CA ALA A 253 -2.97 8.68 3.28
C ALA A 253 -2.00 8.07 2.25
N THR A 254 -2.18 8.37 0.96
CA THR A 254 -1.41 7.77 -0.13
C THR A 254 -0.54 8.82 -0.82
N SER A 255 0.71 8.47 -1.16
CA SER A 255 1.63 9.32 -1.94
C SER A 255 1.23 9.44 -3.41
N LYS A 256 1.90 10.34 -4.16
CA LYS A 256 1.82 10.32 -5.63
C LYS A 256 2.38 8.99 -6.17
N SER A 257 1.99 8.65 -7.40
CA SER A 257 2.61 7.55 -8.15
C SER A 257 3.99 7.95 -8.65
N SER A 258 4.99 7.07 -8.53
CA SER A 258 6.33 7.26 -9.11
C SER A 258 6.29 7.36 -10.64
N ALA A 259 5.23 6.88 -11.29
CA ALA A 259 5.04 7.06 -12.73
C ALA A 259 4.73 8.51 -13.14
N ASN A 260 4.32 9.37 -12.19
CA ASN A 260 3.98 10.77 -12.45
C ASN A 260 5.13 11.71 -12.04
N ILE A 261 6.36 11.18 -12.01
CA ILE A 261 7.56 12.00 -11.94
C ILE A 261 7.59 12.77 -13.25
N GLU A 262 7.48 14.09 -13.16
CA GLU A 262 7.94 14.95 -14.23
C GLU A 262 9.43 14.67 -14.33
N SER A 263 9.84 13.87 -15.31
CA SER A 263 11.24 13.70 -15.62
C SER A 263 11.85 15.08 -15.72
N PHE A 264 12.99 15.28 -15.05
CA PHE A 264 13.85 16.42 -15.35
C PHE A 264 13.96 16.47 -16.88
N ARG A 265 13.36 17.49 -17.50
CA ARG A 265 13.67 17.79 -18.89
C ARG A 265 15.17 18.07 -18.86
N PHE A 266 15.97 17.20 -19.47
CA PHE A 266 17.29 17.62 -19.89
C PHE A 266 17.03 18.86 -20.75
N GLY A 267 17.30 20.05 -20.19
CA GLY A 267 17.39 21.24 -21.02
C GLY A 267 18.39 20.87 -22.10
N GLN A 268 17.98 20.93 -23.36
CA GLN A 268 18.90 20.74 -24.48
C GLN A 268 20.13 21.58 -24.16
N ALA A 269 21.24 20.92 -23.83
CA ALA A 269 22.52 21.60 -23.78
C ALA A 269 22.65 22.18 -25.18
N GLN A 270 22.62 23.51 -25.30
CA GLN A 270 22.95 24.16 -26.55
C GLN A 270 24.35 23.65 -26.91
N GLU A 271 24.42 22.73 -27.87
CA GLU A 271 25.66 22.37 -28.52
C GLU A 271 26.20 23.67 -29.09
N LYS A 272 27.16 24.27 -28.40
CA LYS A 272 28.05 25.22 -29.04
C LYS A 272 28.85 24.40 -30.04
N ILE A 273 28.33 24.33 -31.26
CA ILE A 273 29.05 23.86 -32.43
C ILE A 273 30.24 24.81 -32.57
N TYR A 274 31.40 24.39 -32.08
CA TYR A 274 32.65 25.09 -32.37
C TYR A 274 33.02 24.74 -33.81
N ASP A 275 32.95 25.74 -34.69
CA ASP A 275 33.32 25.62 -36.09
C ASP A 275 34.85 25.50 -36.22
N TYR A 276 35.33 24.25 -36.23
CA TYR A 276 36.75 23.90 -36.38
C TYR A 276 37.33 24.27 -37.76
N ALA A 277 36.52 24.72 -38.72
CA ALA A 277 36.98 25.09 -40.06
C ALA A 277 37.76 26.42 -40.10
N ALA A 278 37.67 27.25 -39.05
CA ALA A 278 38.34 28.55 -39.02
C ALA A 278 39.81 28.51 -38.57
N MET A 279 40.31 27.39 -38.02
CA MET A 279 41.68 27.28 -37.49
C MET A 279 42.65 26.51 -38.40
N SER A 280 42.20 25.94 -39.51
CA SER A 280 43.05 25.11 -40.40
C SER A 280 43.84 25.89 -41.45
N LYS A 281 43.86 27.23 -41.39
CA LYS A 281 44.55 28.08 -42.39
C LYS A 281 45.96 28.55 -42.03
N GLU A 282 46.50 28.16 -40.87
CA GLU A 282 47.75 28.77 -40.36
C GLU A 282 48.91 27.83 -39.98
N MET A 283 48.85 26.53 -40.27
CA MET A 283 50.03 25.68 -40.08
C MET A 283 50.33 24.86 -41.33
N GLY A 284 51.42 25.27 -42.00
CA GLY A 284 52.01 24.58 -43.13
C GLY A 284 52.45 23.16 -42.76
N ILE A 285 52.28 22.28 -43.74
CA ILE A 285 52.66 20.87 -43.72
C ILE A 285 54.19 20.77 -43.67
N PRO A 286 54.74 19.88 -42.83
CA PRO A 286 55.82 19.02 -43.30
C PRO A 286 55.41 17.54 -43.24
N GLU A 287 55.60 16.87 -44.37
CA GLU A 287 55.52 15.42 -44.53
C GLU A 287 56.51 14.70 -43.62
N TYR A 288 56.15 13.56 -43.02
CA TYR A 288 56.97 12.34 -43.04
C TYR A 288 56.17 11.10 -42.57
N SER A 289 56.53 9.99 -43.21
CA SER A 289 55.93 8.63 -43.23
C SER A 289 55.99 7.85 -41.90
N PRO A 290 55.28 6.70 -41.77
CA PRO A 290 54.92 6.04 -40.51
C PRO A 290 55.95 5.01 -40.06
N HIS A 291 56.11 4.83 -38.73
CA HIS A 291 56.70 3.62 -38.17
C HIS A 291 56.11 3.23 -36.81
N GLU A 292 56.17 1.92 -36.60
CA GLU A 292 55.48 1.06 -35.65
C GLU A 292 55.92 1.20 -34.18
N ASN A 293 54.99 0.83 -33.30
CA ASN A 293 55.11 0.09 -32.03
C ASN A 293 56.42 0.20 -31.23
N LEU A 294 56.33 0.75 -30.01
CA LEU A 294 57.11 0.28 -28.86
C LEU A 294 56.29 0.41 -27.57
N TYR A 295 56.33 -0.67 -26.77
CA TYR A 295 55.69 -0.88 -25.47
C TYR A 295 56.10 0.18 -24.42
N GLU A 296 55.20 0.50 -23.47
CA GLU A 296 55.51 0.32 -22.04
C GLU A 296 54.28 0.45 -21.13
N ASP A 297 54.25 -0.48 -20.18
CA ASP A 297 53.26 -0.76 -19.15
C ASP A 297 53.64 0.05 -17.89
N THR A 298 52.71 0.78 -17.24
CA THR A 298 52.97 1.30 -15.89
C THR A 298 51.68 1.54 -15.08
N SER A 299 51.39 0.55 -14.24
CA SER A 299 50.99 0.65 -12.83
C SER A 299 50.12 1.82 -12.35
N ILE A 300 48.87 1.46 -12.00
CA ILE A 300 47.90 2.22 -11.20
C ILE A 300 48.40 2.37 -9.75
N THR A 301 48.61 3.60 -9.28
CA THR A 301 48.90 3.90 -7.86
C THR A 301 47.61 4.29 -7.12
N ARG A 302 47.27 3.52 -6.09
CA ARG A 302 46.21 3.82 -5.10
C ARG A 302 46.74 4.82 -4.07
N LEU A 303 45.97 5.85 -3.74
CA LEU A 303 46.22 6.76 -2.62
C LEU A 303 45.42 6.34 -1.39
N THR A 304 46.12 6.23 -0.26
CA THR A 304 45.63 5.90 1.09
C THR A 304 45.14 7.15 1.83
N PRO A 305 44.24 7.02 2.83
CA PRO A 305 43.97 8.06 3.82
C PRO A 305 44.70 7.77 5.16
N ASP A 306 45.40 8.78 5.67
CA ASP A 306 46.07 8.79 6.96
C ASP A 306 45.11 9.04 8.13
N SER A 307 45.35 8.36 9.26
CA SER A 307 45.42 8.93 10.62
C SER A 307 45.23 7.84 11.69
N ILE A 308 46.25 7.60 12.52
CA ILE A 308 46.11 6.94 13.82
C ILE A 308 46.82 7.79 14.90
N TYR A 309 46.14 7.86 16.04
CA TYR A 309 46.54 8.36 17.35
C TYR A 309 47.89 7.83 17.89
N GLU A 310 48.42 8.59 18.87
CA GLU A 310 49.28 8.20 20.01
C GLU A 310 50.77 7.87 19.76
N MET A 311 51.66 8.84 20.02
CA MET A 311 52.25 9.15 21.34
C MET A 311 52.78 10.59 21.35
#